data_AF-A0A497FED6-F1
#
_entry.id   AF-A0A497FED6-F1
#
_cell.length_a   1.000
_cell.length_b   1.000
_cell.length_c   1.000
_cell.angle_alpha   90.00
_cell.angle_beta   90.00
_cell.angle_gamma   90.00
#
_symmetry.space_group_name_H-M   'P 1'
#
loop_
_entity.id
_entity.type
_entity.pdbx_description
1 polymer ?
#
loop_
_entity_poly.entity_id
_entity_poly.type
_entity_poly.pdbx_seq_one_letter_code
_entity_poly.pdbx_strand_id
1 'polypeptide(L)'
;MLEVLLAIAFTVAVICTYMVVKERDLVKAVVLSALQSIMYTLAYYLLMAPDIVLAYVAVGVGIYSVVLLFAISKTERFEEVEAR
;
A
#
# COMPACT_ATOMS: atom_id res chain seq x y z
N MET A 1 -0.43 18.92 17.14
CA MET A 1 -0.77 19.04 15.70
C MET A 1 -0.15 17.90 14.89
N LEU A 2 1.17 17.68 15.01
CA LEU A 2 1.86 16.57 14.35
C LEU A 2 1.28 15.19 14.70
N GLU A 3 1.02 14.93 15.98
CA GLU A 3 0.46 13.66 16.45
C GLU A 3 -0.90 13.33 15.82
N VAL A 4 -1.76 14.34 15.67
CA VAL A 4 -3.08 14.18 15.04
C VAL A 4 -2.93 13.82 13.56
N LEU A 5 -1.99 14.45 12.87
CA LEU A 5 -1.73 14.17 11.46
C LEU A 5 -1.15 12.75 11.27
N LEU A 6 -0.26 12.32 12.15
CA LEU A 6 0.26 10.95 12.17
C LEU A 6 -0.85 9.93 12.45
N ALA A 7 -1.71 10.20 13.43
CA ALA A 7 -2.85 9.34 13.74
C ALA A 7 -3.79 9.20 12.53
N ILE A 8 -4.06 10.29 11.81
CA ILE A 8 -4.85 10.25 10.57
C ILE A 8 -4.14 9.43 9.50
N ALA A 9 -2.86 9.67 9.23
CA ALA A 9 -2.10 8.96 8.21
C ALA A 9 -2.09 7.43 8.47
N PHE A 10 -1.82 7.01 9.70
CA PHE A 10 -1.84 5.59 10.07
C PHE A 10 -3.25 5.00 10.03
N THR A 11 -4.26 5.74 10.47
CA THR A 11 -5.66 5.26 10.39
C THR A 11 -6.08 5.03 8.94
N VAL A 12 -5.77 5.97 8.04
CA VAL A 12 -6.04 5.81 6.61
C VAL A 12 -5.26 4.63 6.02
N ALA A 13 -4.00 4.45 6.41
CA ALA A 13 -3.20 3.31 5.99
C ALA A 13 -3.83 1.97 6.42
N VAL A 14 -4.30 1.87 7.67
CA VAL A 14 -4.99 0.68 8.18
C VAL A 14 -6.30 0.42 7.44
N ILE A 15 -7.10 1.45 7.17
CA ILE A 15 -8.34 1.33 6.39
C ILE A 15 -8.03 0.80 4.98
N CYS A 16 -7.00 1.35 4.33
CA CYS A 16 -6.56 0.88 3.01
C CYS A 16 -6.14 -0.59 3.06
N THR A 17 -5.31 -0.98 4.04
CA THR A 17 -4.92 -2.39 4.23
C THR A 17 -6.11 -3.31 4.44
N TYR A 18 -7.10 -2.90 5.23
CA TYR A 18 -8.32 -3.67 5.42
C TYR A 18 -9.11 -3.85 4.11
N MET A 19 -9.19 -2.80 3.29
CA MET A 19 -9.83 -2.88 1.97
C MET A 19 -9.06 -3.80 1.01
N VAL A 20 -7.72 -3.77 1.03
CA VAL A 20 -6.87 -4.69 0.24
C VAL A 20 -7.23 -6.14 0.53
N VAL A 21 -7.29 -6.53 1.81
CA VAL A 21 -7.54 -7.93 2.22
C VAL A 21 -8.93 -8.41 1.81
N LYS A 22 -9.90 -7.50 1.66
CA LYS A 22 -11.26 -7.84 1.26
C LYS A 22 -11.46 -7.81 -0.28
N GLU A 23 -10.53 -7.22 -1.01
CA GLU A 23 -10.68 -7.00 -2.45
C GLU A 23 -10.33 -8.26 -3.23
N ARG A 24 -11.25 -8.72 -4.09
CA ARG A 24 -11.06 -9.93 -4.90
C ARG A 24 -10.29 -9.69 -6.21
N ASP A 25 -10.27 -8.45 -6.68
CA ASP A 25 -9.49 -8.05 -7.86
C ASP A 25 -8.07 -7.69 -7.42
N LEU A 26 -7.12 -8.55 -7.76
CA LEU A 26 -5.71 -8.38 -7.36
C LEU A 26 -5.13 -7.06 -7.87
N VAL A 27 -5.59 -6.55 -9.02
CA VAL A 27 -5.12 -5.26 -9.55
C VAL A 27 -5.58 -4.12 -8.64
N LYS A 28 -6.84 -4.16 -8.17
CA LYS A 28 -7.34 -3.16 -7.22
C LYS A 28 -6.67 -3.28 -5.87
N ALA A 29 -6.41 -4.51 -5.41
CA ALA A 29 -5.65 -4.76 -4.18
C ALA A 29 -4.26 -4.12 -4.26
N VAL A 30 -3.53 -4.25 -5.38
CA VAL A 30 -2.23 -3.57 -5.56
C VAL A 30 -2.35 -2.05 -5.54
N VAL A 31 -3.36 -1.47 -6.20
CA VAL A 31 -3.58 -0.01 -6.17
C VAL A 31 -3.85 0.48 -4.75
N LEU A 32 -4.66 -0.25 -3.97
CA LEU A 32 -4.93 0.07 -2.58
C LEU A 32 -3.68 -0.09 -1.69
N SER A 33 -2.83 -1.08 -1.95
CA SER A 33 -1.53 -1.24 -1.28
C SER A 33 -0.56 -0.09 -1.61
N ALA A 34 -0.57 0.40 -2.86
CA ALA A 34 0.21 1.56 -3.26
C ALA A 34 -0.26 2.82 -2.51
N LEU A 35 -1.58 3.02 -2.38
CA LEU A 35 -2.16 4.11 -1.62
C LEU A 35 -1.77 4.05 -0.13
N GLN A 36 -1.82 2.85 0.47
CA GLN A 36 -1.33 2.61 1.83
C GLN A 36 0.17 2.97 1.96
N SER A 37 1.00 2.56 1.00
CA SER A 37 2.43 2.89 1.01
C SER A 37 2.68 4.41 0.90
N ILE A 38 1.86 5.15 0.16
CA ILE A 38 1.92 6.62 0.13
C ILE A 38 1.61 7.22 1.51
N MET A 39 0.63 6.67 2.25
CA MET A 39 0.31 7.15 3.60
C MET A 39 1.45 6.89 4.60
N TYR A 40 2.14 5.76 4.49
CA TYR A 40 3.35 5.51 5.30
C TYR A 40 4.51 6.42 4.92
N THR A 41 4.69 6.70 3.63
CA THR A 41 5.67 7.71 3.18
C THR A 41 5.40 9.06 3.83
N LEU A 42 4.13 9.49 3.82
CA LEU A 42 3.72 10.74 4.46
C LEU A 42 4.03 10.71 5.97
N ALA A 43 3.75 9.59 6.65
CA ALA A 43 4.09 9.44 8.05
C ALA A 43 5.60 9.52 8.32
N TYR A 44 6.45 8.90 7.50
CA TYR A 44 7.91 8.99 7.63
C TYR A 44 8.44 10.41 7.39
N TYR A 45 7.83 11.13 6.44
CA TYR A 45 8.16 12.53 6.21
C TYR A 45 7.82 13.40 7.43
N LEU A 46 6.64 13.17 8.04
CA LEU A 46 6.21 13.86 9.26
C LEU A 46 7.09 13.54 10.47
N LEU A 47 7.64 12.33 10.54
CA LEU A 47 8.60 11.90 11.56
C LEU A 47 10.02 12.42 11.33
N MET A 48 10.25 13.24 10.29
CA MET A 48 11.57 13.78 9.93
C MET A 48 12.60 12.68 9.63
N ALA A 49 12.18 11.58 8.99
CA ALA A 49 13.05 10.48 8.54
C ALA A 49 13.24 10.52 7.00
N PRO A 50 14.02 11.47 6.45
CA PRO A 50 14.13 11.69 5.01
C PRO A 50 14.86 10.57 4.25
N ASP A 51 15.80 9.90 4.93
CA ASP A 51 16.52 8.72 4.43
C ASP A 51 15.56 7.56 4.15
N ILE A 52 14.65 7.28 5.09
CA ILE A 52 13.62 6.25 4.95
C ILE A 52 12.61 6.64 3.86
N VAL A 53 12.20 7.92 3.80
CA VAL A 53 11.26 8.41 2.77
C VAL A 53 11.75 8.11 1.36
N LEU A 54 13.01 8.45 1.06
CA LEU A 54 13.57 8.28 -0.28
C LEU A 54 13.62 6.80 -0.68
N ALA A 55 14.03 5.92 0.23
CA ALA A 55 14.06 4.48 -0.03
C ALA A 55 12.64 3.90 -0.16
N TYR A 56 11.74 4.28 0.73
CA TYR A 56 10.40 3.71 0.82
C TYR A 56 9.50 4.12 -0.34
N VAL A 57 9.59 5.36 -0.83
CA VAL A 57 8.84 5.79 -2.03
C VAL A 57 9.26 4.97 -3.24
N ALA A 58 10.56 4.83 -3.46
CA ALA A 58 11.09 4.10 -4.60
C ALA A 58 10.68 2.62 -4.56
N VAL A 59 10.83 1.97 -3.40
CA VAL A 59 10.58 0.54 -3.25
C VAL A 59 9.10 0.23 -3.02
N GLY A 60 8.45 0.85 -2.04
CA GLY A 60 7.09 0.53 -1.62
C GLY A 60 6.00 1.04 -2.56
N VAL A 61 6.14 2.28 -3.07
CA VAL A 61 5.16 2.84 -4.01
C VAL A 61 5.48 2.43 -5.45
N GLY A 62 6.76 2.46 -5.83
CA GLY A 62 7.21 2.17 -7.20
C GLY A 62 7.40 0.67 -7.47
N ILE A 63 8.55 0.13 -7.07
CA ILE A 63 9.02 -1.21 -7.47
C ILE A 63 8.03 -2.29 -7.05
N TYR A 64 7.57 -2.28 -5.79
CA TYR A 64 6.63 -3.27 -5.25
C TYR A 64 5.33 -3.33 -6.07
N SER A 65 4.72 -2.19 -6.36
CA SER A 65 3.50 -2.10 -7.16
C SER A 65 3.70 -2.65 -8.57
N VAL A 66 4.82 -2.29 -9.22
CA VAL A 66 5.14 -2.76 -10.58
C VAL A 66 5.39 -4.27 -10.60
N VAL A 67 6.15 -4.79 -9.64
CA VAL A 67 6.46 -6.22 -9.55
C VAL A 67 5.19 -7.04 -9.32
N LEU A 68 4.28 -6.58 -8.45
CA LEU A 68 3.00 -7.25 -8.23
C LEU A 68 2.09 -7.18 -9.46
N LEU A 69 1.98 -6.03 -10.11
CA LEU A 69 1.20 -5.92 -11.36
C LEU A 69 1.78 -6.83 -12.46
N PHE A 70 3.12 -6.94 -12.54
CA PHE A 70 3.77 -7.84 -13.48
C PHE A 70 3.48 -9.31 -13.15
N ALA A 71 3.57 -9.69 -11.88
CA ALA A 71 3.22 -11.04 -11.44
C ALA A 71 1.74 -11.36 -11.77
N ILE A 72 0.82 -10.46 -11.45
CA ILE A 72 -0.62 -10.61 -11.75
C ILE A 72 -0.86 -10.73 -13.25
N SER A 73 -0.12 -10.00 -14.09
CA SER A 73 -0.25 -10.10 -15.56
C SER A 73 0.11 -11.48 -16.12
N LYS A 74 0.88 -12.28 -15.35
CA LYS A 74 1.27 -13.64 -15.69
C LYS A 74 0.43 -14.70 -14.96
N THR A 75 -0.42 -14.30 -14.03
CA THR A 75 -1.31 -15.18 -13.26
C THR A 75 -2.78 -14.80 -13.51
N GLU A 76 -3.66 -15.32 -12.67
CA GLU A 76 -5.07 -14.93 -12.68
C GLU A 76 -5.26 -13.59 -11.95
N ARG A 77 -6.27 -12.84 -12.40
CA ARG A 77 -6.56 -11.49 -11.90
C ARG A 77 -7.49 -11.49 -10.69
N PHE A 78 -8.37 -12.48 -10.61
CA PHE A 78 -9.31 -12.62 -9.51
C PHE A 78 -8.84 -13.73 -8.59
N GLU A 79 -8.97 -13.50 -7.30
CA GLU A 79 -8.77 -14.56 -6.31
C GLU A 79 -9.87 -15.62 -6.52
N GLU A 80 -9.49 -16.78 -7.04
CA GLU A 80 -10.35 -17.96 -7.06
C GLU A 80 -10.58 -18.38 -5.61
N VAL A 81 -11.79 -18.13 -5.11
CA VAL A 81 -12.20 -18.63 -3.80
C VAL A 81 -12.24 -20.14 -3.93
N GLU A 82 -11.20 -20.81 -3.42
CA GLU A 82 -11.28 -22.23 -3.10
C GLU A 82 -12.44 -22.36 -2.11
N ALA A 83 -13.59 -22.79 -2.63
CA ALA A 83 -14.82 -22.94 -1.89
C ALA A 83 -14.58 -23.94 -0.76
N ARG A 84 -14.41 -23.42 0.45
CA ARG A 84 -14.40 -24.21 1.67
C ARG A 84 -15.62 -23.88 2.51
#